data_AF-A0A382AR09-F1
#
_entry.id   AF-A0A382AR09-F1
#
_cell.length_a   1.000
_cell.length_b   1.000
_cell.length_c   1.000
_cell.angle_alpha   90.00
_cell.angle_beta   90.00
_cell.angle_gamma   90.00
#
_symmetry.space_group_name_H-M   'P 1'
#
loop_
_entity.id
_entity.type
_entity.pdbx_description
1 polymer ?
#
loop_
_entity_poly.entity_id
_entity_poly.type
_entity_poly.pdbx_seq_one_letter_code
_entity_poly.pdbx_strand_id
1 'polypeptide(L)'
;MKVRTANRLMAASFIAIIATAGTNGAKATTLEGLSSNLVAQEQPRQRRVAPSGPCAKRNASDLYCLDLHAVPEVEGANGSVDLGRVTSPFGIAVTPAGHHVHQLTAHIEGLPDPTSLGPYSAYVAWATTPFFEPVIKLGEVDNGVNSLGRIEFNKFLVLITAETSAN
;
A
#
# COMPACT_ATOMS: atom_id res chain seq x y z
N MET A 1 51.81 19.80 -1.91
CA MET A 1 50.84 18.69 -1.91
C MET A 1 49.73 19.07 -0.92
N LYS A 2 48.62 19.64 -1.43
CA LYS A 2 47.56 20.27 -0.62
C LYS A 2 46.28 19.48 -0.83
N VAL A 3 45.80 18.84 0.24
CA VAL A 3 44.51 18.18 0.35
C VAL A 3 43.40 19.24 0.28
N ARG A 4 42.44 19.09 -0.64
CA ARG A 4 41.22 19.89 -0.67
C ARG A 4 40.01 18.97 -0.46
N THR A 5 39.52 18.98 0.77
CA THR A 5 38.24 18.44 1.19
C THR A 5 37.13 19.32 0.60
N ALA A 6 36.30 18.77 -0.28
CA ALA A 6 35.13 19.46 -0.82
C ALA A 6 33.88 19.06 -0.03
N ASN A 7 33.55 19.89 0.96
CA ASN A 7 32.32 19.80 1.75
C ASN A 7 31.16 20.33 0.90
N ARG A 8 30.33 19.44 0.34
CA ARG A 8 29.11 19.83 -0.40
C ARG A 8 28.00 20.13 0.60
N LEU A 9 27.84 21.40 0.95
CA LEU A 9 26.63 21.90 1.62
C LEU A 9 25.42 21.70 0.69
N MET A 10 24.45 20.89 1.12
CA MET A 10 23.10 20.90 0.57
C MET A 10 22.39 22.16 1.05
N ALA A 11 22.03 23.04 0.12
CA ALA A 11 21.14 24.16 0.37
C ALA A 11 19.69 23.65 0.36
N ALA A 12 19.07 23.52 1.53
CA ALA A 12 17.64 23.32 1.65
C ALA A 12 16.93 24.65 1.41
N SER A 13 16.33 24.81 0.22
CA SER A 13 15.54 25.98 -0.12
C SER A 13 14.14 25.84 0.50
N PHE A 14 13.92 26.49 1.64
CA PHE A 14 12.59 26.66 2.22
C PHE A 14 11.87 27.80 1.49
N ILE A 15 10.90 27.46 0.64
CA ILE A 15 9.98 28.45 0.07
C ILE A 15 8.96 28.78 1.16
N ALA A 16 9.10 29.98 1.76
CA ALA A 16 8.08 30.56 2.60
C ALA A 16 6.97 31.16 1.72
N ILE A 17 5.77 30.60 1.78
CA ILE A 17 4.57 31.21 1.19
C ILE A 17 4.14 32.34 2.14
N ILE A 18 4.46 33.58 1.79
CA ILE A 18 3.95 34.76 2.49
C ILE A 18 2.60 35.11 1.84
N ALA A 19 1.50 34.80 2.52
CA ALA A 19 0.19 35.33 2.17
C ALA A 19 0.17 36.84 2.46
N THR A 20 0.09 37.66 1.42
CA THR A 20 -0.08 39.11 1.54
C THR A 20 -1.52 39.43 1.90
N ALA A 21 -1.79 39.65 3.19
CA ALA A 21 -3.06 40.26 3.62
C ALA A 21 -3.03 41.76 3.29
N GLY A 22 -4.02 42.21 2.53
CA GLY A 22 -4.19 43.60 2.12
C GLY A 22 -4.26 44.56 3.30
N THR A 23 -3.50 45.65 3.19
CA THR A 23 -3.38 46.70 4.20
C THR A 23 -4.59 47.63 4.16
N ASN A 24 -5.45 47.55 5.18
CA ASN A 24 -6.36 48.64 5.52
C ASN A 24 -6.07 49.13 6.94
N GLY A 25 -5.61 50.39 7.01
CA GLY A 25 -5.74 51.32 8.13
C GLY A 25 -5.52 50.80 9.55
N ALA A 26 -4.32 51.02 10.08
CA ALA A 26 -4.01 50.84 11.50
C ALA A 26 -4.82 51.79 12.40
N LYS A 27 -5.52 51.22 13.37
CA LYS A 27 -5.83 51.86 14.66
C LYS A 27 -5.50 50.85 15.76
N ALA A 28 -4.56 51.21 16.63
CA ALA A 28 -4.16 50.41 17.78
C ALA A 28 -5.22 50.50 18.88
N THR A 29 -5.76 49.35 19.29
CA THR A 29 -6.60 49.25 20.49
C THR A 29 -6.42 47.86 21.12
N THR A 30 -5.79 47.87 22.30
CA THR A 30 -5.98 46.95 23.44
C THR A 30 -5.68 45.46 23.28
N LEU A 31 -4.68 45.01 24.04
CA LEU A 31 -4.49 43.63 24.46
C LEU A 31 -5.64 43.22 25.40
N GLU A 32 -6.67 42.57 24.88
CA GLU A 32 -7.66 41.85 25.69
C GLU A 32 -7.78 40.40 25.24
N GLY A 33 -7.70 39.50 26.22
CA GLY A 33 -8.25 38.16 26.13
C GLY A 33 -7.44 37.17 25.30
N LEU A 34 -6.65 36.35 25.98
CA LEU A 34 -6.35 34.99 25.52
C LEU A 34 -7.65 34.17 25.52
N SER A 35 -8.54 34.44 24.58
CA SER A 35 -9.64 33.54 24.24
C SER A 35 -9.05 32.40 23.44
N SER A 36 -8.84 31.26 24.10
CA SER A 36 -8.59 29.98 23.45
C SER A 36 -9.82 29.59 22.62
N ASN A 37 -9.92 30.13 21.41
CA ASN A 37 -10.78 29.55 20.39
C ASN A 37 -10.15 28.20 20.04
N LEU A 38 -10.71 27.14 20.60
CA LEU A 38 -10.47 25.78 20.13
C LEU A 38 -11.06 25.69 18.72
N VAL A 39 -10.29 26.14 17.73
CA VAL A 39 -10.58 25.84 16.34
C VAL A 39 -10.37 24.35 16.20
N ALA A 40 -11.47 23.59 16.22
CA ALA A 40 -11.45 22.24 15.71
C ALA A 40 -10.92 22.32 14.28
N GLN A 41 -9.69 21.84 14.07
CA GLN A 41 -9.17 21.63 12.73
C GLN A 41 -10.01 20.50 12.14
N GLU A 42 -11.13 20.84 11.53
CA GLU A 42 -11.89 19.92 10.68
C GLU A 42 -10.97 19.59 9.52
N GLN A 43 -10.21 18.50 9.66
CA GLN A 43 -9.49 17.92 8.54
C GLN A 43 -10.53 17.70 7.45
N PRO A 44 -10.35 18.30 6.25
CA PRO A 44 -11.32 18.13 5.18
C PRO A 44 -11.53 16.65 5.02
N ARG A 45 -12.79 16.18 5.14
CA ARG A 45 -13.11 14.78 4.87
C ARG A 45 -12.54 14.48 3.49
N GLN A 46 -11.41 13.77 3.45
CA GLN A 46 -10.92 13.22 2.20
C GLN A 46 -12.11 12.47 1.62
N ARG A 47 -12.53 12.85 0.41
CA ARG A 47 -13.62 12.17 -0.28
C ARG A 47 -13.19 10.72 -0.39
N ARG A 48 -13.68 9.87 0.52
CA ARG A 48 -13.40 8.44 0.48
C ARG A 48 -14.01 7.95 -0.83
N VAL A 49 -13.15 7.66 -1.80
CA VAL A 49 -13.54 6.90 -2.97
C VAL A 49 -14.14 5.61 -2.43
N ALA A 50 -15.34 5.27 -2.88
CA ALA A 50 -15.97 4.03 -2.46
C ALA A 50 -15.03 2.87 -2.84
N PRO A 51 -14.86 1.86 -1.97
CA PRO A 51 -14.11 0.66 -2.33
C PRO A 51 -14.64 0.13 -3.65
N SER A 52 -13.74 -0.08 -4.61
CA SER A 52 -14.06 -0.59 -5.94
C SER A 52 -13.11 -1.75 -6.23
N GLY A 53 -13.65 -2.91 -6.52
CA GLY A 53 -12.87 -4.13 -6.74
C GLY A 53 -13.67 -5.38 -6.37
N PRO A 54 -13.09 -6.58 -6.56
CA PRO A 54 -13.73 -7.83 -6.17
C PRO A 54 -14.09 -7.90 -4.68
N CYS A 55 -13.28 -7.30 -3.78
CA CYS A 55 -13.58 -7.27 -2.34
C CYS A 55 -14.82 -6.44 -2.01
N ALA A 56 -14.96 -5.28 -2.64
CA ALA A 56 -16.10 -4.39 -2.43
C ALA A 56 -17.44 -5.05 -2.78
N LYS A 57 -17.46 -5.96 -3.76
CA LYS A 57 -18.64 -6.75 -4.14
C LYS A 57 -19.06 -7.74 -3.05
N ARG A 58 -18.15 -8.19 -2.20
CA ARG A 58 -18.41 -9.16 -1.13
C ARG A 58 -18.92 -8.47 0.14
N ASN A 59 -18.25 -7.43 0.57
CA ASN A 59 -18.68 -6.44 1.56
C ASN A 59 -17.54 -5.41 1.69
N ALA A 60 -17.83 -4.12 1.64
CA ALA A 60 -16.82 -3.08 1.85
C ALA A 60 -16.10 -3.14 3.21
N SER A 61 -16.64 -3.90 4.18
CA SER A 61 -16.06 -4.10 5.52
C SER A 61 -15.33 -5.44 5.68
N ASP A 62 -15.17 -6.22 4.62
CA ASP A 62 -14.43 -7.49 4.69
C ASP A 62 -12.93 -7.22 4.83
N LEU A 63 -12.41 -7.41 6.05
CA LEU A 63 -10.99 -7.22 6.38
C LEU A 63 -10.10 -8.38 5.91
N TYR A 64 -10.69 -9.45 5.37
CA TYR A 64 -9.98 -10.66 4.92
C TYR A 64 -9.87 -10.75 3.41
N CYS A 65 -10.20 -9.67 2.70
CA CYS A 65 -10.05 -9.58 1.25
C CYS A 65 -9.14 -8.41 0.88
N LEU A 66 -8.13 -8.67 0.07
CA LEU A 66 -7.20 -7.68 -0.45
C LEU A 66 -7.46 -7.48 -1.95
N ASP A 67 -7.81 -6.28 -2.39
CA ASP A 67 -7.95 -6.01 -3.83
C ASP A 67 -6.56 -5.95 -4.49
N LEU A 68 -6.44 -6.57 -5.66
CA LEU A 68 -5.27 -6.44 -6.53
C LEU A 68 -5.54 -5.33 -7.54
N HIS A 69 -4.58 -4.42 -7.68
CA HIS A 69 -4.68 -3.31 -8.60
C HIS A 69 -3.73 -3.50 -9.78
N ALA A 70 -4.29 -3.50 -10.99
CA ALA A 70 -3.53 -3.60 -12.22
C ALA A 70 -2.65 -2.36 -12.45
N VAL A 71 -1.50 -2.60 -13.07
CA VAL A 71 -0.66 -1.55 -13.66
C VAL A 71 -1.16 -1.22 -15.08
N PRO A 72 -0.81 -0.05 -15.66
CA PRO A 72 -1.29 0.39 -16.97
C PRO A 72 -1.06 -0.62 -18.11
N GLU A 73 -0.01 -1.42 -18.03
CA GLU A 73 0.33 -2.43 -19.03
C GLU A 73 -0.66 -3.61 -19.06
N VAL A 74 -1.43 -3.80 -17.99
CA VAL A 74 -2.41 -4.89 -17.82
C VAL A 74 -3.77 -4.38 -17.31
N GLU A 75 -4.23 -3.21 -17.77
CA GLU A 75 -5.46 -2.55 -17.27
C GLU A 75 -6.73 -3.43 -17.29
N GLY A 76 -6.80 -4.44 -18.16
CA GLY A 76 -7.91 -5.39 -18.20
C GLY A 76 -7.90 -6.42 -17.05
N ALA A 77 -6.78 -6.56 -16.35
CA ALA A 77 -6.62 -7.51 -15.26
C ALA A 77 -7.26 -6.97 -13.97
N ASN A 78 -7.88 -7.87 -13.23
CA ASN A 78 -8.39 -7.58 -11.89
C ASN A 78 -8.23 -8.81 -11.00
N GLY A 79 -8.22 -8.60 -9.69
CA GLY A 79 -8.19 -9.72 -8.78
C GLY A 79 -8.34 -9.33 -7.33
N SER A 80 -8.38 -10.35 -6.48
CA SER A 80 -8.31 -10.20 -5.03
C SER A 80 -7.60 -11.38 -4.39
N VAL A 81 -7.08 -11.17 -3.19
CA VAL A 81 -6.46 -12.20 -2.35
C VAL A 81 -7.27 -12.35 -1.07
N ASP A 82 -7.68 -13.58 -0.80
CA ASP A 82 -8.39 -13.96 0.41
C ASP A 82 -7.42 -14.41 1.50
N LEU A 83 -7.68 -13.94 2.70
CA LEU A 83 -6.98 -14.28 3.93
C LEU A 83 -7.77 -15.36 4.69
N GLY A 84 -7.58 -16.60 4.29
CA GLY A 84 -8.13 -17.77 4.95
C GLY A 84 -7.53 -17.99 6.34
N ARG A 85 -8.32 -18.60 7.23
CA ARG A 85 -7.83 -19.04 8.53
C ARG A 85 -7.08 -20.36 8.39
N VAL A 86 -5.98 -20.49 9.12
CA VAL A 86 -5.33 -21.78 9.37
C VAL A 86 -5.89 -22.39 10.65
N THR A 87 -6.28 -23.67 10.59
CA THR A 87 -6.81 -24.39 11.76
C THR A 87 -5.78 -24.48 12.88
N SER A 88 -6.22 -24.19 14.10
CA SER A 88 -5.42 -24.24 15.32
C SER A 88 -6.30 -24.75 16.48
N PRO A 89 -5.75 -25.50 17.46
CA PRO A 89 -6.48 -25.90 18.68
C PRO A 89 -7.05 -24.71 19.47
N PHE A 90 -6.50 -23.52 19.29
CA PHE A 90 -6.88 -22.30 19.99
C PHE A 90 -7.77 -21.37 19.15
N GLY A 91 -8.25 -21.81 17.98
CA GLY A 91 -9.15 -21.06 17.10
C GLY A 91 -8.47 -19.99 16.24
N ILE A 92 -7.24 -19.56 16.59
CA ILE A 92 -6.38 -18.70 15.78
C ILE A 92 -5.00 -19.33 15.68
N ALA A 93 -4.43 -19.36 14.48
CA ALA A 93 -3.05 -19.78 14.27
C ALA A 93 -2.14 -18.55 14.39
N VAL A 94 -1.14 -18.64 15.27
CA VAL A 94 -0.12 -17.61 15.45
C VAL A 94 1.27 -18.24 15.50
N THR A 95 2.28 -17.49 15.08
CA THR A 95 3.68 -17.84 15.29
C THR A 95 4.07 -17.68 16.77
N PRO A 96 5.22 -18.22 17.23
CA PRO A 96 5.73 -17.96 18.58
C PRO A 96 5.94 -16.47 18.89
N ALA A 97 6.17 -15.65 17.86
CA ALA A 97 6.29 -14.20 17.98
C ALA A 97 4.94 -13.47 18.04
N GLY A 98 3.82 -14.19 17.95
CA GLY A 98 2.47 -13.64 18.02
C GLY A 98 1.95 -13.06 16.70
N HIS A 99 2.51 -13.45 15.55
CA HIS A 99 1.98 -13.04 14.25
C HIS A 99 0.88 -13.98 13.78
N HIS A 100 -0.20 -13.42 13.24
CA HIS A 100 -1.27 -14.21 12.65
C HIS A 100 -0.77 -15.00 11.45
N VAL A 101 -1.15 -16.28 11.38
CA VAL A 101 -0.88 -17.13 10.23
C VAL A 101 -2.14 -17.20 9.37
N HIS A 102 -2.04 -16.74 8.13
CA HIS A 102 -3.11 -16.78 7.14
C HIS A 102 -2.77 -17.71 6.00
N GLN A 103 -3.77 -18.39 5.44
CA GLN A 103 -3.68 -19.09 4.17
C GLN A 103 -4.16 -18.14 3.07
N LEU A 104 -3.36 -17.94 2.02
CA LEU A 104 -3.71 -17.04 0.92
C LEU A 104 -4.31 -17.81 -0.25
N THR A 105 -5.37 -17.25 -0.82
CA THR A 105 -5.98 -17.70 -2.08
C THR A 105 -6.18 -16.49 -2.98
N ALA A 106 -5.61 -16.49 -4.18
CA ALA A 106 -5.80 -15.42 -5.15
C ALA A 106 -6.89 -15.77 -6.18
N HIS A 107 -7.74 -14.81 -6.47
CA HIS A 107 -8.72 -14.83 -7.55
C HIS A 107 -8.29 -13.79 -8.57
N ILE A 108 -7.95 -14.21 -9.78
CA ILE A 108 -7.39 -13.31 -10.80
C ILE A 108 -8.13 -13.53 -12.12
N GLU A 109 -8.44 -12.45 -12.82
CA GLU A 109 -9.07 -12.47 -14.14
C GLU A 109 -8.40 -11.43 -15.05
N GLY A 110 -8.42 -11.69 -16.36
CA GLY A 110 -7.96 -10.72 -17.35
C GLY A 110 -6.43 -10.57 -17.47
N LEU A 111 -5.63 -11.47 -16.89
CA LEU A 111 -4.20 -11.50 -17.18
C LEU A 111 -3.98 -11.87 -18.65
N PRO A 112 -3.18 -11.08 -19.41
CA PRO A 112 -2.79 -11.46 -20.76
C PRO A 112 -1.76 -12.59 -20.74
N ASP A 113 -1.39 -13.09 -21.91
CA ASP A 113 -0.25 -14.01 -22.03
C ASP A 113 1.04 -13.31 -21.56
N PRO A 114 1.84 -13.89 -20.64
CA PRO A 114 3.09 -13.28 -20.16
C PRO A 114 4.04 -12.86 -21.29
N THR A 115 4.07 -13.63 -22.38
CA THR A 115 4.93 -13.36 -23.54
C THR A 115 4.51 -12.09 -24.29
N SER A 116 3.26 -11.64 -24.14
CA SER A 116 2.79 -10.38 -24.70
C SER A 116 3.36 -9.14 -23.97
N LEU A 117 3.88 -9.32 -22.76
CA LEU A 117 4.47 -8.27 -21.93
C LEU A 117 6.00 -8.18 -22.05
N GLY A 118 6.63 -9.06 -22.84
CA GLY A 118 8.08 -9.11 -23.02
C GLY A 118 8.64 -10.53 -22.94
N PRO A 119 9.90 -10.71 -22.52
CA PRO A 119 10.55 -12.03 -22.45
C PRO A 119 10.13 -12.84 -21.22
N TYR A 120 8.86 -12.77 -20.82
CA TYR A 120 8.31 -13.44 -19.65
C TYR A 120 7.55 -14.70 -20.05
N SER A 121 7.47 -15.68 -19.15
CA SER A 121 6.80 -16.95 -19.40
C SER A 121 5.79 -17.33 -18.32
N ALA A 122 5.78 -16.65 -17.18
CA ALA A 122 4.91 -16.99 -16.05
C ALA A 122 4.57 -15.74 -15.23
N TYR A 123 3.47 -15.78 -14.47
CA TYR A 123 3.23 -14.82 -13.40
C TYR A 123 3.56 -15.45 -12.05
N VAL A 124 4.21 -14.68 -11.18
CA VAL A 124 4.58 -15.14 -9.84
C VAL A 124 4.01 -14.19 -8.80
N ALA A 125 3.35 -14.76 -7.81
CA ALA A 125 2.92 -14.05 -6.62
C ALA A 125 4.02 -14.02 -5.56
N TRP A 126 4.19 -12.86 -4.95
CA TRP A 126 5.14 -12.59 -3.88
C TRP A 126 4.44 -11.93 -2.70
N ALA A 127 4.93 -12.18 -1.49
CA ALA A 127 4.59 -11.39 -0.33
C ALA A 127 5.83 -10.65 0.17
N THR A 128 5.65 -9.40 0.57
CA THR A 128 6.74 -8.60 1.14
C THR A 128 6.22 -7.70 2.26
N THR A 129 7.10 -7.28 3.16
CA THR A 129 6.76 -6.21 4.11
C THR A 129 6.62 -4.86 3.39
N PRO A 130 5.99 -3.84 4.01
CA PRO A 130 5.96 -2.48 3.48
C PRO A 130 7.33 -1.82 3.29
N PHE A 131 8.38 -2.40 3.88
CA PHE A 131 9.76 -1.96 3.70
C PHE A 131 10.48 -2.72 2.58
N PHE A 132 9.76 -3.55 1.83
CA PHE A 132 10.27 -4.38 0.74
C PHE A 132 11.34 -5.41 1.15
N GLU A 133 11.40 -5.75 2.45
CA GLU A 133 12.30 -6.77 2.98
C GLU A 133 11.72 -7.38 4.28
N PRO A 134 11.68 -8.73 4.42
CA PRO A 134 11.97 -9.73 3.40
C PRO A 134 10.88 -9.82 2.31
N VAL A 135 11.26 -10.35 1.14
CA VAL A 135 10.36 -10.75 0.05
C VAL A 135 10.34 -12.27 0.00
N ILE A 136 9.15 -12.88 -0.03
CA ILE A 136 8.97 -14.33 -0.15
C ILE A 136 8.13 -14.65 -1.38
N LYS A 137 8.49 -15.75 -2.05
CA LYS A 137 7.74 -16.31 -3.17
C LYS A 137 6.54 -17.09 -2.64
N LEU A 138 5.35 -16.77 -3.13
CA LEU A 138 4.12 -17.47 -2.78
C LEU A 138 3.82 -18.59 -3.78
N GLY A 139 4.18 -18.40 -5.05
CA GLY A 139 4.00 -19.39 -6.10
C GLY A 139 3.66 -18.77 -7.44
N GLU A 140 3.64 -19.60 -8.48
CA GLU A 140 3.11 -19.25 -9.80
C GLU A 140 1.59 -19.01 -9.73
N VAL A 141 1.08 -18.10 -10.55
CA VAL A 141 -0.35 -17.77 -10.63
C VAL A 141 -0.81 -17.60 -12.06
N ASP A 142 -2.09 -17.89 -12.29
CA ASP A 142 -2.78 -17.68 -13.57
C ASP A 142 -4.17 -17.05 -13.36
N ASN A 143 -4.89 -16.83 -14.46
CA ASN A 143 -6.33 -16.54 -14.39
C ASN A 143 -7.09 -17.69 -13.69
N GLY A 144 -7.97 -17.36 -12.76
CA GLY A 144 -8.74 -18.30 -11.95
C GLY A 144 -8.41 -18.22 -10.47
N VAL A 145 -8.48 -19.37 -9.79
CA VAL A 145 -8.25 -19.51 -8.34
C VAL A 145 -6.89 -20.14 -8.10
N ASN A 146 -6.03 -19.47 -7.34
CA ASN A 146 -4.65 -19.87 -7.07
C ASN A 146 -4.40 -20.02 -5.57
N SER A 147 -3.82 -21.14 -5.13
CA SER A 147 -3.43 -21.35 -3.73
C SER A 147 -2.01 -20.85 -3.50
N LEU A 148 -1.83 -19.84 -2.65
CA LEU A 148 -0.56 -19.10 -2.47
C LEU A 148 0.21 -19.48 -1.20
N GLY A 149 -0.25 -20.50 -0.47
CA GLY A 149 0.39 -20.94 0.76
C GLY A 149 0.09 -20.03 1.98
N ARG A 150 0.96 -20.12 2.99
CA ARG A 150 0.78 -19.42 4.27
C ARG A 150 1.65 -18.18 4.36
N ILE A 151 1.12 -17.13 4.97
CA ILE A 151 1.85 -15.92 5.33
C ILE A 151 1.84 -15.73 6.85
N GLU A 152 2.97 -15.24 7.36
CA GLU A 152 3.18 -14.98 8.80
C GLU A 152 3.57 -13.53 9.07
N PHE A 153 3.54 -12.67 8.04
CA PHE A 153 3.80 -11.25 8.19
C PHE A 153 2.61 -10.55 8.85
N ASN A 154 2.90 -9.72 9.85
CA ASN A 154 1.88 -8.89 10.49
C ASN A 154 1.30 -7.82 9.54
N LYS A 155 2.17 -7.23 8.72
CA LYS A 155 1.80 -6.28 7.67
C LYS A 155 2.59 -6.59 6.43
N PHE A 156 1.90 -6.71 5.29
CA PHE A 156 2.53 -7.10 4.03
C PHE A 156 1.77 -6.54 2.84
N LEU A 157 2.44 -6.63 1.69
CA LEU A 157 1.92 -6.41 0.36
C LEU A 157 1.95 -7.75 -0.37
N VAL A 158 0.97 -7.98 -1.24
CA VAL A 158 1.02 -9.05 -2.24
C VAL A 158 1.30 -8.41 -3.58
N LEU A 159 2.30 -8.94 -4.30
CA LEU A 159 2.71 -8.48 -5.61
C LEU A 159 2.53 -9.63 -6.59
N ILE A 160 2.11 -9.34 -7.81
CA ILE A 160 2.11 -10.28 -8.93
C ILE A 160 2.98 -9.69 -10.02
N THR A 161 3.99 -10.42 -10.45
CA THR A 161 4.96 -9.97 -11.46
C THR A 161 5.00 -10.97 -12.62
N ALA A 162 5.24 -10.49 -13.83
CA ALA A 162 5.61 -11.34 -14.95
C ALA A 162 7.10 -11.67 -14.84
N GLU A 163 7.43 -12.95 -14.85
CA GLU A 163 8.79 -13.46 -14.65
C GLU A 163 9.23 -14.30 -15.84
N THR A 164 10.55 -14.37 -16.06
CA THR A 164 11.16 -15.20 -17.11
C THR A 164 11.06 -16.70 -16.84
N SER A 165 10.74 -17.07 -15.61
CA SER A 165 10.48 -18.44 -15.16
C SER A 165 9.70 -18.43 -13.85
N ALA A 166 8.95 -19.51 -13.61
CA ALA A 166 8.23 -19.74 -12.37
C ALA A 166 9.12 -20.24 -11.21
N ASN A 167 10.45 -20.37 -11.36
CA ASN A 167 11.36 -20.94 -10.35
C ASN A 167 12.37 -19.93 -9.80
#